data_AF-A0A7J5YL22-F1
#
_entry.id   AF-A0A7J5YL22-F1
#
_cell.length_a   1.000
_cell.length_b   1.000
_cell.length_c   1.000
_cell.angle_alpha   90.00
_cell.angle_beta   90.00
_cell.angle_gamma   90.00
#
_symmetry.space_group_name_H-M   'P 1'
#
loop_
_entity.id
_entity.type
_entity.pdbx_description
1 polymer ?
#
loop_
_entity_poly.entity_id
_entity_poly.type
_entity_poly.pdbx_seq_one_letter_code
_entity_poly.pdbx_strand_id
1 'polypeptide(L)'
;MGSRSIIPMIVVELGLDTVEVLKRGLLDKMKPNKPHLMHDSSEILHINNSCYKQEMEHVRQHFQQQYQNWILLDGLKSKWWIWHSILKEVSFSMKYIHSYLERTCSGNAACINRLCITPRELRHRLGEFHQYCPVCLALCHHLVDRSDIAALTHAAEYRESITRCVAKTIWK
;
A
#
# COMPACT_ATOMS: atom_id res chain seq x y z
N MET A 1 -20.44 4.22 -16.78
CA MET A 1 -20.49 3.03 -15.90
C MET A 1 -19.08 2.74 -15.43
N GLY A 2 -18.76 3.03 -14.16
CA GLY A 2 -17.42 2.74 -13.63
C GLY A 2 -17.26 1.23 -13.52
N SER A 3 -16.26 0.67 -14.20
CA SER A 3 -15.81 -0.70 -14.00
C SER A 3 -15.63 -0.90 -12.50
N ARG A 4 -16.36 -1.84 -11.89
CA ARG A 4 -16.19 -2.19 -10.47
C ARG A 4 -14.87 -2.95 -10.33
N SER A 5 -13.76 -2.22 -10.42
CA SER A 5 -12.42 -2.74 -10.23
C SER A 5 -12.23 -3.04 -8.75
N ILE A 6 -11.83 -4.27 -8.42
CA ILE A 6 -11.45 -4.62 -7.06
C ILE A 6 -10.10 -3.95 -6.78
N ILE A 7 -10.05 -3.03 -5.82
CA ILE A 7 -8.81 -2.41 -5.36
C ILE A 7 -8.33 -3.19 -4.15
N PRO A 8 -7.19 -3.91 -4.22
CA PRO A 8 -6.63 -4.57 -3.05
C PRO A 8 -6.21 -3.53 -2.00
N MET A 9 -6.51 -3.77 -0.74
CA MET A 9 -6.11 -2.88 0.36
C MET A 9 -4.59 -2.90 0.59
N ILE A 10 -3.97 -4.06 0.38
CA ILE A 10 -2.53 -4.28 0.53
C ILE A 10 -2.11 -5.22 -0.59
N VAL A 11 -0.97 -4.91 -1.24
CA VAL A 11 -0.28 -5.82 -2.15
C VAL A 11 1.07 -6.15 -1.55
N VAL A 12 1.37 -7.44 -1.42
CA VAL A 12 2.61 -7.92 -0.81
C VAL A 12 3.46 -8.60 -1.86
N GLU A 13 4.71 -8.15 -2.00
CA GLU A 13 5.74 -8.76 -2.82
C GLU A 13 6.74 -9.48 -1.94
N LEU A 14 7.06 -10.73 -2.28
CA LEU A 14 8.14 -11.47 -1.63
C LEU A 14 9.40 -11.31 -2.47
N GLY A 15 10.31 -10.45 -2.01
CA GLY A 15 11.60 -10.24 -2.63
C GLY A 15 12.51 -11.45 -2.48
N LEU A 16 12.90 -12.04 -3.62
CA LEU A 16 13.86 -13.13 -3.70
C LEU A 16 14.77 -12.92 -4.91
N ASP A 17 16.03 -13.33 -4.80
CA ASP A 17 16.94 -13.38 -5.93
C ASP A 17 16.60 -14.55 -6.87
N THR A 18 17.02 -14.45 -8.13
CA THR A 18 16.71 -15.48 -9.14
C THR A 18 17.31 -16.83 -8.78
N VAL A 19 18.50 -16.88 -8.16
CA VAL A 19 19.17 -18.13 -7.83
C VAL A 19 18.36 -18.88 -6.78
N GLU A 20 17.90 -18.20 -5.74
CA GLU A 20 17.07 -18.80 -4.69
C GLU A 20 15.69 -19.21 -5.22
N VAL A 21 15.06 -18.42 -6.10
CA VAL A 21 13.77 -18.78 -6.74
C VAL A 21 13.93 -20.09 -7.53
N LEU A 22 14.95 -20.17 -8.39
CA LEU A 22 15.19 -21.36 -9.22
C LEU A 22 15.53 -22.58 -8.36
N LYS A 23 16.38 -22.41 -7.34
CA LYS A 23 16.73 -23.47 -6.39
C LYS A 23 15.49 -24.02 -5.67
N ARG A 24 14.62 -23.15 -5.13
CA ARG A 24 13.38 -23.57 -4.48
C ARG A 24 12.41 -24.23 -5.45
N GLY A 25 12.30 -23.73 -6.68
CA GLY A 25 11.47 -24.32 -7.73
C GLY A 25 11.91 -25.74 -8.08
N LEU A 26 13.22 -25.98 -8.23
CA LEU A 26 13.78 -27.31 -8.48
C LEU A 26 13.57 -28.27 -7.30
N LEU A 27 13.70 -27.80 -6.05
CA LEU A 27 13.41 -28.61 -4.87
C LEU A 27 11.92 -28.96 -4.77
N ASP A 28 11.04 -28.02 -5.09
CA ASP A 28 9.59 -28.25 -5.10
C ASP A 28 9.20 -29.25 -6.19
N LYS A 29 9.91 -29.21 -7.33
CA LYS A 29 9.72 -30.16 -8.42
C LYS A 29 9.88 -31.62 -7.98
N MET A 30 10.84 -31.89 -7.09
CA MET A 30 11.18 -33.25 -6.65
C MET A 30 10.18 -33.83 -5.63
N LYS A 31 9.17 -33.06 -5.18
CA LYS A 31 8.20 -33.55 -4.20
C LYS A 31 7.23 -34.57 -4.85
N PRO A 32 7.01 -35.72 -4.21
CA PRO A 32 6.23 -36.81 -4.79
C PRO A 32 4.71 -36.54 -4.82
N ASN A 33 4.20 -35.69 -3.93
CA ASN A 33 2.76 -35.46 -3.73
C ASN A 33 2.27 -34.15 -4.37
N LYS A 34 2.42 -33.99 -5.69
CA LYS A 34 1.86 -32.81 -6.37
C LYS A 34 0.38 -33.08 -6.73
N PRO A 35 -0.53 -32.14 -6.42
CA PRO A 35 -1.95 -32.31 -6.75
C PRO A 35 -2.19 -32.32 -8.27
N HIS A 36 -1.32 -31.67 -9.06
CA HIS A 36 -1.40 -31.60 -10.51
C HIS A 36 -0.01 -31.62 -11.15
N LEU A 37 0.06 -32.02 -12.43
CA LEU A 37 1.27 -31.92 -13.23
C LEU A 37 1.62 -30.43 -13.44
N MET A 38 2.86 -30.06 -13.13
CA MET A 38 3.37 -28.71 -13.28
C MET A 38 4.46 -28.68 -14.35
N HIS A 39 4.45 -27.65 -15.21
CA HIS A 39 5.51 -27.37 -16.16
C HIS A 39 6.67 -26.64 -15.45
N ASP A 40 7.49 -27.39 -14.73
CA ASP A 40 8.53 -26.88 -13.83
C ASP A 40 9.95 -27.29 -14.27
N SER A 41 10.18 -27.44 -15.59
CA SER A 41 11.56 -27.61 -16.10
C SER A 41 12.41 -26.38 -15.77
N SER A 42 13.73 -26.56 -15.72
CA SER A 42 14.69 -25.47 -15.47
C SER A 42 14.49 -24.30 -16.44
N GLU A 43 14.27 -24.61 -17.72
CA GLU A 43 14.08 -23.64 -18.78
C GLU A 43 12.79 -22.86 -18.58
N ILE A 44 11.70 -23.55 -18.23
CA ILE A 44 10.40 -22.92 -18.01
C ILE A 44 10.42 -22.04 -16.76
N LEU A 45 11.03 -22.51 -15.66
CA LEU A 45 11.20 -21.71 -14.44
C LEU A 45 12.02 -20.44 -14.71
N HIS A 46 13.07 -20.53 -15.54
CA HIS A 46 13.88 -19.39 -15.92
C HIS A 46 13.10 -18.38 -16.78
N ILE A 47 12.34 -18.85 -17.77
CA ILE A 47 11.47 -18.01 -18.61
C ILE A 47 10.43 -17.31 -17.74
N ASN A 48 9.73 -18.05 -16.88
CA ASN A 48 8.70 -17.50 -15.99
C ASN A 48 9.26 -16.44 -15.04
N ASN A 49 10.43 -16.69 -14.44
CA ASN A 49 11.07 -15.70 -13.58
C ASN A 49 11.47 -14.43 -14.34
N SER A 50 11.94 -14.58 -15.59
CA SER A 50 12.31 -13.45 -16.43
C SER A 50 11.09 -12.59 -16.80
N CYS A 51 10.01 -13.23 -17.24
CA CYS A 51 8.74 -12.56 -17.51
C CYS A 51 8.18 -11.88 -16.26
N TYR A 52 8.19 -12.57 -15.11
CA TYR A 52 7.79 -11.98 -13.83
C TYR A 52 8.56 -10.70 -13.53
N LYS A 53 9.89 -10.72 -13.61
CA LYS A 53 10.73 -9.55 -13.31
C LYS A 53 10.46 -8.37 -14.24
N GLN A 54 10.20 -8.63 -15.51
CA GLN A 54 9.86 -7.60 -16.48
C GLN A 54 8.53 -6.93 -16.15
N GLU A 55 7.49 -7.71 -15.88
CA GLU A 55 6.14 -7.17 -15.65
C GLU A 55 5.96 -6.60 -14.24
N MET A 56 6.63 -7.16 -13.23
CA MET A 56 6.44 -6.80 -11.82
C MET A 56 6.81 -5.35 -11.52
N GLU A 57 7.78 -4.79 -12.24
CA GLU A 57 8.15 -3.39 -12.07
C GLU A 57 6.98 -2.46 -12.43
N HIS A 58 6.29 -2.73 -13.53
CA HIS A 58 5.12 -1.95 -13.96
C HIS A 58 3.96 -2.09 -12.97
N VAL A 59 3.71 -3.31 -12.49
CA VAL A 59 2.67 -3.58 -11.49
C VAL A 59 2.98 -2.84 -10.18
N ARG A 60 4.21 -2.95 -9.68
CA ARG A 60 4.66 -2.26 -8.46
C ARG A 60 4.49 -0.75 -8.59
N GLN A 61 4.97 -0.17 -9.68
CA GLN A 61 4.85 1.27 -9.93
C GLN A 61 3.40 1.73 -9.95
N HIS A 62 2.52 0.99 -10.62
CA HIS A 62 1.08 1.30 -10.65
C HIS A 62 0.48 1.34 -9.24
N PHE A 63 0.65 0.27 -8.45
CA PHE A 63 0.08 0.19 -7.11
C PHE A 63 0.68 1.20 -6.13
N GLN A 64 2.00 1.40 -6.19
CA GLN A 64 2.68 2.37 -5.35
C GLN A 64 2.24 3.81 -5.65
N GLN A 65 2.09 4.17 -6.93
CA GLN A 65 1.71 5.52 -7.32
C GLN A 65 0.21 5.79 -7.13
N GLN A 66 -0.65 4.82 -7.44
CA GLN A 66 -2.10 5.01 -7.37
C GLN A 66 -2.67 4.84 -5.97
N TYR A 67 -2.15 3.90 -5.17
CA TYR A 67 -2.81 3.51 -3.91
C TYR A 67 -1.88 3.53 -2.69
N GLN A 68 -0.56 3.63 -2.89
CA GLN A 68 0.44 3.58 -1.80
C GLN A 68 0.29 2.34 -0.90
N ASN A 69 -0.09 1.21 -1.49
CA ASN A 69 -0.47 -0.02 -0.80
C ASN A 69 0.49 -1.20 -1.03
N TRP A 70 1.68 -0.94 -1.58
CA TRP A 70 2.68 -1.98 -1.85
C TRP A 70 3.60 -2.21 -0.64
N ILE A 71 3.85 -3.47 -0.33
CA ILE A 71 4.76 -3.89 0.75
C ILE A 71 5.73 -4.93 0.20
N LEU A 72 7.02 -4.60 0.23
CA LEU A 72 8.10 -5.53 -0.10
C LEU A 72 8.55 -6.24 1.19
N LEU A 73 8.48 -7.56 1.20
CA LEU A 73 8.97 -8.40 2.29
C LEU A 73 10.14 -9.27 1.82
N ASP A 74 11.09 -9.52 2.73
CA ASP A 74 12.20 -10.43 2.48
C ASP A 74 11.69 -11.89 2.44
N GLY A 75 11.72 -12.49 1.25
CA GLY A 75 11.28 -13.86 1.02
C GLY A 75 12.26 -14.93 1.54
N LEU A 76 13.46 -14.54 1.99
CA LEU A 76 14.41 -15.45 2.64
C LEU A 76 14.04 -15.75 4.10
N LYS A 77 13.15 -14.95 4.69
CA LYS A 77 12.66 -15.18 6.06
C LYS A 77 11.81 -16.44 6.16
N SER A 78 11.65 -16.92 7.39
CA SER A 78 10.82 -18.08 7.68
C SER A 78 9.35 -17.81 7.32
N LYS A 79 8.61 -18.85 6.95
CA LYS A 79 7.17 -18.75 6.65
C LYS A 79 6.39 -18.11 7.81
N TRP A 80 6.75 -18.42 9.04
CA TRP A 80 6.14 -17.85 10.23
C TRP A 80 6.38 -16.34 10.34
N TRP A 81 7.62 -15.89 10.07
CA TRP A 81 7.93 -14.47 10.07
C TRP A 81 7.16 -13.73 8.97
N ILE A 82 7.11 -14.27 7.75
CA ILE A 82 6.35 -13.67 6.64
C ILE A 82 4.87 -13.57 7.01
N TRP A 83 4.27 -14.65 7.51
CA TRP A 83 2.89 -14.70 7.97
C TRP A 83 2.61 -13.64 9.05
N HIS A 84 3.45 -13.58 10.08
CA HIS A 84 3.29 -12.63 11.17
C HIS A 84 3.45 -11.17 10.68
N SER A 85 4.40 -10.90 9.78
CA SER A 85 4.59 -9.58 9.19
C SER A 85 3.37 -9.12 8.38
N ILE A 86 2.80 -10.01 7.55
CA ILE A 86 1.59 -9.72 6.78
C ILE A 86 0.39 -9.47 7.71
N LEU A 87 0.18 -10.33 8.73
CA LEU A 87 -0.88 -10.14 9.71
C LEU A 87 -0.78 -8.80 10.44
N LYS A 88 0.45 -8.38 10.79
CA LYS A 88 0.70 -7.09 11.43
C LYS A 88 0.32 -5.93 10.52
N GLU A 89 0.70 -5.98 9.24
CA GLU A 89 0.35 -4.94 8.27
C GLU A 89 -1.16 -4.85 8.02
N VAL A 90 -1.84 -5.99 7.89
CA VAL A 90 -3.31 -6.06 7.77
C VAL A 90 -3.97 -5.48 9.02
N SER A 91 -3.50 -5.86 10.21
CA SER A 91 -4.04 -5.34 11.47
C SER A 91 -3.89 -3.81 11.57
N PHE A 92 -2.75 -3.25 11.16
CA PHE A 92 -2.59 -1.81 11.12
C PHE A 92 -3.57 -1.16 10.14
N SER A 93 -3.66 -1.64 8.90
CA SER A 93 -4.57 -1.07 7.91
C SER A 93 -6.02 -1.12 8.39
N MET A 94 -6.44 -2.21 9.04
CA MET A 94 -7.79 -2.31 9.62
C MET A 94 -8.02 -1.29 10.75
N LYS A 95 -7.03 -1.03 11.61
CA LYS A 95 -7.12 0.01 12.64
C LYS A 95 -7.29 1.41 12.03
N TYR A 96 -6.57 1.72 10.95
CA TYR A 96 -6.71 2.99 10.25
C TYR A 96 -8.11 3.16 9.64
N ILE A 97 -8.63 2.12 8.98
CA ILE A 97 -9.99 2.11 8.41
C ILE A 97 -11.04 2.29 9.52
N HIS A 98 -10.93 1.53 10.61
CA HIS A 98 -11.87 1.62 11.71
C HIS A 98 -11.87 3.01 12.35
N SER A 99 -10.67 3.55 12.64
CA SER A 99 -10.53 4.89 13.21
C SER A 99 -11.09 5.97 12.27
N TYR A 100 -10.89 5.82 10.96
CA TYR A 100 -11.46 6.72 9.98
C TYR A 100 -12.99 6.70 10.01
N LEU A 101 -13.61 5.52 9.98
CA LEU A 101 -15.07 5.36 10.02
C LEU A 101 -15.66 5.91 11.32
N GLU A 102 -15.08 5.57 12.46
CA GLU A 102 -15.53 6.05 13.77
C GLU A 102 -15.50 7.58 13.87
N ARG A 103 -14.39 8.20 13.44
CA ARG A 103 -14.23 9.66 13.49
C ARG A 103 -15.15 10.37 12.53
N THR A 104 -15.28 9.89 11.29
CA THR A 104 -16.18 10.49 10.29
C THR A 104 -17.65 10.37 10.71
N CYS A 105 -18.07 9.22 11.25
CA CYS A 105 -19.42 9.04 11.80
C CYS A 105 -19.68 9.96 13.01
N SER A 106 -18.66 10.26 13.81
CA SER A 106 -18.77 11.18 14.96
C SER A 106 -18.67 12.67 14.56
N GLY A 107 -18.58 12.98 13.27
CA GLY A 107 -18.41 14.35 12.78
C GLY A 107 -17.03 14.93 13.08
N ASN A 108 -16.05 14.10 13.42
CA ASN A 108 -14.68 14.51 13.69
C ASN A 108 -13.82 14.39 12.44
N ALA A 109 -12.78 15.22 12.40
CA ALA A 109 -11.76 15.16 11.37
C ALA A 109 -11.04 13.78 11.48
N ALA A 110 -10.77 13.08 10.39
CA ALA A 110 -10.25 11.71 10.34
C ALA A 110 -9.02 11.53 9.42
N CYS A 111 -8.01 10.78 9.86
CA CYS A 111 -6.83 10.51 9.05
C CYS A 111 -7.15 9.60 7.85
N ILE A 112 -6.70 9.97 6.65
CA ILE A 112 -6.94 9.20 5.42
C ILE A 112 -5.80 8.26 5.02
N ASN A 113 -4.80 8.12 5.90
CA ASN A 113 -3.66 7.25 5.66
C ASN A 113 -4.12 5.79 5.50
N ARG A 114 -3.52 5.06 4.54
CA ARG A 114 -3.83 3.65 4.23
C ARG A 114 -5.27 3.39 3.76
N LEU A 115 -6.00 4.41 3.32
CA LEU A 115 -7.35 4.25 2.72
C LEU A 115 -7.34 4.05 1.20
N CYS A 116 -6.15 3.92 0.58
CA CYS A 116 -5.98 3.76 -0.87
C CYS A 116 -6.60 4.90 -1.71
N ILE A 117 -6.64 6.12 -1.16
CA ILE A 117 -7.12 7.31 -1.88
C ILE A 117 -6.14 7.62 -3.02
N THR A 118 -6.67 7.71 -4.24
CA THR A 118 -5.84 7.95 -5.42
C THR A 118 -5.36 9.40 -5.50
N PRO A 119 -4.22 9.70 -6.14
CA PRO A 119 -3.79 11.07 -6.38
C PRO A 119 -4.81 11.90 -7.18
N ARG A 120 -5.61 11.24 -8.03
CA ARG A 120 -6.72 11.88 -8.72
C ARG A 120 -7.80 12.27 -7.71
N GLU A 121 -8.31 11.33 -6.95
CA GLU A 121 -9.35 11.57 -5.94
C GLU A 121 -8.91 12.65 -4.93
N LEU A 122 -7.67 12.55 -4.42
CA LEU A 122 -7.09 13.52 -3.52
C LEU A 122 -7.23 14.94 -4.08
N ARG A 123 -6.77 15.18 -5.31
CA ARG A 123 -6.83 16.51 -5.95
C ARG A 123 -8.25 17.06 -6.10
N HIS A 124 -9.25 16.20 -6.31
CA HIS A 124 -10.65 16.65 -6.45
C HIS A 124 -11.28 16.99 -5.11
N ARG A 125 -10.77 16.41 -4.02
CA ARG A 125 -11.32 16.55 -2.66
C ARG A 125 -10.49 17.47 -1.78
N LEU A 126 -9.40 18.04 -2.28
CA LEU A 126 -8.62 19.01 -1.53
C LEU A 126 -9.50 20.23 -1.18
N GLY A 127 -9.46 20.64 0.09
CA GLY A 127 -10.13 21.85 0.55
C GLY A 127 -9.46 23.13 0.04
N GLU A 128 -9.97 24.27 0.48
CA GLU A 128 -9.57 25.61 0.03
C GLU A 128 -8.07 25.90 0.18
N PHE A 129 -7.43 25.31 1.19
CA PHE A 129 -6.00 25.46 1.46
C PHE A 129 -5.10 24.58 0.56
N HIS A 130 -5.69 23.74 -0.29
CA HIS A 130 -4.99 22.86 -1.23
C HIS A 130 -3.88 22.03 -0.54
N GLN A 131 -2.61 22.29 -0.86
CA GLN A 131 -1.45 21.60 -0.28
C GLN A 131 -0.94 22.25 1.01
N TYR A 132 -1.44 23.42 1.37
CA TYR A 132 -1.02 24.14 2.56
C TYR A 132 -1.75 23.62 3.81
N CYS A 133 -1.05 23.68 4.94
CA CYS A 133 -1.60 23.25 6.22
C CYS A 133 -2.44 24.36 6.88
N PRO A 134 -3.79 24.25 6.93
CA PRO A 134 -4.62 25.24 7.61
C PRO A 134 -4.39 25.27 9.12
N VAL A 135 -4.00 24.14 9.73
CA VAL A 135 -3.77 24.08 11.17
C VAL A 135 -2.53 24.86 11.60
N CYS A 136 -1.45 24.82 10.80
CA CYS A 136 -0.27 25.64 11.08
C CYS A 136 -0.56 27.12 10.92
N LEU A 137 -1.40 27.49 9.95
CA LEU A 137 -1.85 28.86 9.79
C LEU A 137 -2.66 29.32 11.01
N ALA A 138 -3.57 28.49 11.50
CA ALA A 138 -4.43 28.83 12.64
C ALA A 138 -3.69 28.86 13.98
N LEU A 139 -2.81 27.88 14.25
CA LEU A 139 -2.15 27.73 15.55
C LEU A 139 -0.81 28.46 15.65
N CYS A 140 -0.06 28.50 14.54
CA CYS A 140 1.31 29.01 14.52
C CYS A 140 1.47 30.25 13.65
N HIS A 141 0.40 30.73 13.01
CA HIS A 141 0.43 31.84 12.03
C HIS A 141 1.45 31.64 10.89
N HIS A 142 1.78 30.38 10.59
CA HIS A 142 2.74 30.02 9.54
C HIS A 142 2.08 29.12 8.50
N LEU A 143 2.19 29.51 7.22
CA LEU A 143 1.74 28.71 6.10
C LEU A 143 2.84 27.71 5.72
N VAL A 144 2.56 26.42 5.89
CA VAL A 144 3.51 25.35 5.56
C VAL A 144 3.02 24.63 4.30
N ASP A 145 3.85 24.63 3.25
CA ASP A 145 3.62 23.88 2.01
C ASP A 145 3.93 22.38 2.22
N ARG A 146 3.08 21.52 1.66
CA ARG A 146 3.20 20.06 1.69
C ARG A 146 3.15 19.42 0.30
N SER A 147 3.35 20.22 -0.76
CA SER A 147 3.32 19.76 -2.15
C SER A 147 4.30 18.62 -2.44
N ASP A 148 5.47 18.62 -1.79
CA ASP A 148 6.53 17.63 -1.99
C ASP A 148 6.22 16.26 -1.35
N ILE A 149 5.19 16.16 -0.51
CA ILE A 149 4.93 14.96 0.29
C ILE A 149 3.75 14.19 -0.30
N ALA A 150 4.11 13.21 -1.12
CA ALA A 150 3.15 12.26 -1.69
C ALA A 150 2.44 11.43 -0.61
N ALA A 151 3.11 11.11 0.50
CA ALA A 151 2.55 10.27 1.55
C ALA A 151 1.34 10.93 2.24
N LEU A 152 0.27 10.15 2.44
CA LEU A 152 -0.96 10.58 3.11
C LEU A 152 -0.91 10.47 4.65
N THR A 153 0.28 10.21 5.22
CA THR A 153 0.49 10.05 6.67
C THR A 153 0.09 11.28 7.50
N HIS A 154 0.05 12.45 6.87
CA HIS A 154 -0.38 13.72 7.47
C HIS A 154 -1.49 14.38 6.66
N ALA A 155 -2.34 13.58 6.03
CA ALA A 155 -3.54 14.07 5.35
C ALA A 155 -4.77 13.54 6.07
N ALA A 156 -5.85 14.30 5.96
CA ALA A 156 -7.07 13.93 6.62
C ALA A 156 -8.30 14.63 6.07
N GLU A 157 -9.42 14.03 6.36
CA GLU A 157 -10.73 14.43 5.88
C GLU A 157 -11.56 15.04 7.00
N TYR A 158 -12.27 16.10 6.67
CA TYR A 158 -13.31 16.67 7.50
C TYR A 158 -14.42 17.21 6.60
N ARG A 159 -15.67 16.78 6.82
CA ARG A 159 -16.83 17.17 6.02
C ARG A 159 -16.57 17.05 4.51
N GLU A 160 -16.14 15.87 4.08
CA GLU A 160 -15.85 15.51 2.68
C GLU A 160 -14.65 16.24 2.04
N SER A 161 -14.04 17.19 2.74
CA SER A 161 -12.87 17.95 2.29
C SER A 161 -11.59 17.41 2.92
N ILE A 162 -10.58 17.16 2.09
CA ILE A 162 -9.26 16.68 2.50
C ILE A 162 -8.33 17.87 2.71
N THR A 163 -7.59 17.86 3.82
CA THR A 163 -6.57 18.84 4.16
C THR A 163 -5.22 18.18 4.44
N ARG A 164 -4.14 18.88 4.12
CA ARG A 164 -2.77 18.49 4.49
C ARG A 164 -2.42 19.07 5.86
N CYS A 165 -1.67 18.33 6.66
CA CYS A 165 -1.30 18.70 8.03
C CYS A 165 0.20 18.48 8.26
N VAL A 166 0.75 19.16 9.27
CA VAL A 166 2.17 19.02 9.65
C VAL A 166 2.36 18.05 10.82
N ALA A 167 1.35 17.88 11.68
CA ALA A 167 1.44 17.02 12.86
C ALA A 167 0.30 16.00 12.91
N LYS A 168 0.58 14.79 13.44
CA LYS A 168 -0.43 13.79 13.79
C LYS A 168 -1.34 14.23 14.94
N THR A 169 -0.97 15.30 15.65
CA THR A 169 -1.61 15.77 16.88
C THR A 169 -3.05 16.26 16.69
N ILE A 170 -3.49 16.47 15.44
CA ILE A 170 -4.83 16.94 15.11
C ILE A 170 -5.88 15.82 15.19
N TRP A 171 -5.43 14.56 15.19
CA TRP A 171 -6.31 13.36 15.19
C TRP A 171 -6.27 12.58 16.50
N LYS A 172 -5.77 13.18 17.59
CA LYS A 172 -5.90 12.61 18.94
C LYS A 172 -7.21 13.06 19.58
#